data_AF-A0A7V4KCC9-F1
#
_entry.id   AF-A0A7V4KCC9-F1
#
_cell.length_a   1.000
_cell.length_b   1.000
_cell.length_c   1.000
_cell.angle_alpha   90.00
_cell.angle_beta   90.00
_cell.angle_gamma   90.00
#
_symmetry.space_group_name_H-M   'P 1'
#
loop_
_entity.id
_entity.type
_entity.pdbx_description
1 polymer ?
#
loop_
_entity_poly.entity_id
_entity_poly.type
_entity_poly.pdbx_seq_one_letter_code
_entity_poly.pdbx_strand_id
1 'polypeptide(L)'
;MSKVEVLGVYIEELEVSLRVFEDILPKLHDLSIPNPMAGWSTLREVECSQKVRVKTMTIDSFVEKERIERVDFIKIDTEGAEREIIKGARETIKRFKPKMAISAYHLPDDKKVIPELILSIRDDYKFKLVNKGEEDLFFY
;
A
#
# COMPACT_ATOMS: atom_id res chain seq x y z
N MET A 1 -2.31 10.97 -23.07
CA MET A 1 -1.38 10.38 -22.09
C MET A 1 -2.19 10.01 -20.85
N SER A 2 -2.51 8.73 -20.69
CA SER A 2 -3.21 8.20 -19.52
C SER A 2 -2.23 8.16 -18.35
N LYS A 3 -2.55 8.91 -17.29
CA LYS A 3 -1.84 8.89 -16.01
C LYS A 3 -2.23 7.57 -15.32
N VAL A 4 -1.30 6.63 -15.17
CA VAL A 4 -1.55 5.37 -14.44
C VAL A 4 -1.08 5.57 -13.01
N GLU A 5 -2.02 5.77 -12.10
CA GLU A 5 -1.78 5.78 -10.65
C GLU A 5 -1.79 4.32 -10.18
N VAL A 6 -0.60 3.77 -9.86
CA VAL A 6 -0.49 2.44 -9.26
C VAL A 6 -0.82 2.58 -7.78
N LEU A 7 -2.07 2.25 -7.42
CA LEU A 7 -2.46 2.10 -6.01
C LEU A 7 -1.77 0.85 -5.45
N GLY A 8 -1.03 1.04 -4.37
CA GLY A 8 -0.43 -0.04 -3.60
C GLY A 8 -1.49 -0.94 -2.99
N VAL A 9 -1.08 -2.19 -2.75
CA VAL A 9 -1.87 -3.20 -2.06
C VAL A 9 -1.90 -2.81 -0.58
N TYR A 10 -3.06 -2.38 -0.09
CA TYR A 10 -3.35 -2.20 1.33
C TYR A 10 -3.57 -3.58 1.97
N ILE A 11 -3.00 -3.81 3.14
CA ILE A 11 -3.47 -4.87 4.04
C ILE A 11 -3.59 -4.25 5.43
N GLU A 12 -4.73 -3.60 5.70
CA GLU A 12 -5.33 -3.57 7.03
C GLU A 12 -6.58 -4.45 6.93
N GLU A 13 -6.66 -5.48 7.79
CA GLU A 13 -7.76 -6.44 7.92
C GLU A 13 -8.48 -6.88 6.62
N LEU A 14 -7.93 -7.88 5.92
CA LEU A 14 -8.68 -8.80 5.04
C LEU A 14 -9.61 -8.19 3.97
N GLU A 15 -9.34 -6.98 3.46
CA GLU A 15 -9.95 -6.46 2.22
C GLU A 15 -8.90 -5.99 1.20
N VAL A 16 -8.80 -6.70 0.08
CA VAL A 16 -7.98 -6.30 -1.08
C VAL A 16 -8.76 -5.28 -1.91
N SER A 17 -8.48 -3.99 -1.77
CA SER A 17 -9.07 -2.96 -2.63
C SER A 17 -8.27 -2.79 -3.93
N LEU A 18 -8.60 -3.59 -4.95
CA LEU A 18 -8.23 -3.35 -6.35
C LEU A 18 -9.20 -2.32 -6.94
N ARG A 19 -8.79 -1.05 -7.07
CA ARG A 19 -9.60 -0.03 -7.78
C ARG A 19 -9.44 -0.18 -9.30
N VAL A 20 -10.29 -1.01 -9.91
CA VAL A 20 -10.80 -0.78 -11.28
C VAL A 20 -12.25 -0.33 -11.09
N PHE A 21 -12.50 0.97 -11.28
CA PHE A 21 -13.65 1.66 -10.68
C PHE A 21 -15.01 1.50 -11.39
N GLU A 22 -15.19 0.58 -12.36
CA GLU A 22 -16.48 0.51 -13.09
C GLU A 22 -17.22 -0.84 -13.01
N ASP A 23 -16.59 -1.96 -12.64
CA ASP A 23 -17.20 -3.27 -12.89
C ASP A 23 -17.85 -3.99 -11.70
N ILE A 24 -17.78 -3.45 -10.47
CA ILE A 24 -18.17 -4.20 -9.25
C ILE A 24 -19.37 -3.60 -8.49
N LEU A 25 -19.75 -2.35 -8.76
CA LEU A 25 -20.90 -1.69 -8.11
C LEU A 25 -22.24 -2.45 -8.18
N PRO A 26 -22.58 -3.17 -9.27
CA PRO A 26 -23.89 -3.84 -9.34
C PRO A 26 -24.06 -5.03 -8.38
N LYS A 27 -22.98 -5.55 -7.76
CA LYS A 27 -23.02 -6.76 -6.92
C LYS A 27 -23.11 -6.49 -5.42
N LEU A 28 -23.00 -5.23 -4.99
CA LEU A 28 -23.11 -4.83 -3.58
C LEU A 28 -24.53 -4.41 -3.17
N HIS A 29 -25.47 -4.37 -4.11
CA HIS A 29 -26.83 -3.88 -3.85
C HIS A 29 -27.77 -4.92 -3.19
N ASP A 30 -27.31 -6.15 -2.95
CA ASP A 30 -28.10 -7.25 -2.39
C ASP A 30 -27.74 -7.59 -0.93
N LEU A 31 -26.78 -6.87 -0.35
CA LEU A 31 -26.52 -6.90 1.09
C LEU A 31 -26.93 -5.54 1.64
N SER A 32 -28.08 -5.53 2.30
CA SER A 32 -28.62 -4.38 3.04
C SER A 32 -27.72 -4.02 4.23
N ILE A 33 -26.53 -3.50 3.94
CA ILE A 33 -25.61 -2.93 4.92
C ILE A 33 -25.97 -1.44 5.05
N PRO A 34 -26.49 -0.99 6.20
CA PRO A 34 -26.78 0.42 6.40
C PRO A 34 -25.47 1.23 6.41
N ASN A 35 -25.53 2.37 5.73
CA ASN A 35 -24.46 3.33 5.49
C ASN A 35 -23.61 3.61 6.76
N PRO A 36 -22.33 3.22 6.82
CA PRO A 36 -21.49 3.40 8.00
C PRO A 36 -20.78 4.76 7.92
N MET A 37 -21.50 5.84 8.19
CA MET A 37 -20.88 7.17 8.40
C MET A 37 -21.11 7.72 9.81
N ALA A 38 -21.70 6.94 10.72
CA ALA A 38 -21.88 7.33 12.11
C ALA A 38 -21.85 6.10 13.02
N GLY A 39 -20.75 5.87 13.74
CA GLY A 39 -20.72 4.95 14.88
C GLY A 39 -19.66 3.86 14.89
N TRP A 40 -18.37 4.23 14.78
CA TRP A 40 -17.26 3.30 15.08
C TRP A 40 -17.02 3.08 16.59
N SER A 41 -17.70 3.81 17.48
CA SER A 41 -17.48 3.72 18.93
C SER A 41 -18.29 2.61 19.64
N THR A 42 -19.13 1.85 18.94
CA THR A 42 -20.02 0.88 19.58
C THR A 42 -20.12 -0.44 18.80
N LEU A 43 -18.98 -0.98 18.37
CA LEU A 43 -18.92 -2.37 17.94
C LEU A 43 -18.14 -3.15 19.00
N ARG A 44 -18.83 -4.12 19.62
CA ARG A 44 -18.21 -5.15 20.46
C ARG A 44 -17.08 -5.78 19.65
N GLU A 45 -15.89 -5.91 20.25
CA GLU A 45 -14.80 -6.72 19.73
C GLU A 45 -15.33 -8.13 19.45
N VAL A 46 -15.54 -8.41 18.17
CA VAL A 46 -15.60 -9.78 17.68
C VAL A 46 -14.16 -10.11 17.32
N GLU A 47 -13.42 -10.72 18.25
CA GLU A 47 -12.11 -11.28 17.95
C GLU A 47 -12.28 -12.46 16.98
N CYS A 48 -12.19 -12.16 15.69
CA CYS A 48 -12.10 -13.17 14.64
C CYS A 48 -10.65 -13.25 14.16
N SER A 49 -9.79 -13.94 14.92
CA SER A 49 -8.36 -14.07 14.61
C SER A 49 -8.06 -15.20 13.62
N GLN A 50 -8.82 -15.27 12.51
CA GLN A 50 -8.56 -16.28 11.47
C GLN A 50 -7.45 -15.82 10.53
N LYS A 51 -6.32 -16.53 10.55
CA LYS A 51 -5.22 -16.35 9.59
C LYS A 51 -5.57 -17.05 8.27
N VAL A 52 -5.83 -16.27 7.22
CA VAL A 52 -6.07 -16.79 5.87
C VAL A 52 -4.78 -16.69 5.05
N ARG A 53 -4.43 -17.77 4.34
CA ARG A 53 -3.34 -17.73 3.36
C ARG A 53 -3.86 -17.16 2.04
N VAL A 54 -3.26 -16.07 1.59
CA VAL A 54 -3.54 -15.45 0.29
C VAL A 54 -2.33 -15.61 -0.63
N LYS A 55 -2.57 -15.66 -1.94
CA LYS A 55 -1.49 -15.57 -2.93
C LYS A 55 -1.02 -14.12 -3.02
N THR A 56 0.27 -13.91 -3.03
CA THR A 56 0.89 -12.59 -3.17
C THR A 56 1.70 -12.51 -4.47
N MET A 57 1.98 -11.29 -4.91
CA MET A 57 2.90 -11.00 -6.00
C MET A 57 3.73 -9.77 -5.65
N THR A 58 4.92 -9.66 -6.23
CA THR A 58 5.77 -8.49 -6.05
C THR A 58 5.34 -7.36 -7.00
N ILE A 59 5.70 -6.12 -6.65
CA ILE A 59 5.42 -4.96 -7.51
C ILE A 59 6.15 -5.10 -8.85
N ASP A 60 7.40 -5.57 -8.84
CA ASP A 60 8.17 -5.78 -10.06
C ASP A 60 7.49 -6.78 -11.02
N SER A 61 7.01 -7.92 -10.49
CA SER A 61 6.27 -8.90 -11.30
C SER A 61 4.94 -8.35 -11.82
N PHE A 62 4.24 -7.54 -11.03
CA PHE A 62 3.00 -6.90 -11.46
C PHE A 62 3.24 -5.91 -12.60
N VAL A 63 4.23 -5.03 -12.44
CA VAL A 63 4.65 -4.02 -13.44
C VAL A 63 5.05 -4.69 -14.75
N GLU A 64 5.82 -5.78 -14.69
CA GLU A 64 6.21 -6.54 -15.88
C GLU A 64 5.01 -7.21 -16.55
N LYS A 65 4.19 -7.93 -15.77
CA LYS A 65 3.03 -8.69 -16.26
C LYS A 65 2.01 -7.81 -16.96
N GLU A 66 1.70 -6.66 -16.37
CA GLU A 66 0.73 -5.70 -16.91
C GLU A 66 1.36 -4.73 -17.92
N ARG A 67 2.66 -4.86 -18.21
CA ARG A 67 3.44 -4.01 -19.13
C ARG A 67 3.29 -2.52 -18.79
N ILE A 68 3.37 -2.19 -17.50
CA ILE A 68 3.25 -0.82 -17.03
C ILE A 68 4.46 -0.02 -17.51
N GLU A 69 4.20 0.98 -18.35
CA GLU A 69 5.25 1.80 -18.96
C GLU A 69 5.85 2.82 -17.98
N ARG A 70 5.12 3.16 -16.91
CA ARG A 70 5.53 4.17 -15.93
C ARG A 70 4.81 4.00 -14.59
N VAL A 71 5.56 4.15 -13.50
CA VAL A 71 5.03 4.23 -12.13
C VAL A 71 5.40 5.59 -11.54
N ASP A 72 4.40 6.43 -11.30
CA ASP A 72 4.59 7.78 -10.76
C ASP A 72 4.64 7.83 -9.22
N PHE A 73 3.89 6.93 -8.59
CA PHE A 73 3.67 6.95 -7.15
C PHE A 73 3.44 5.55 -6.59
N ILE A 74 3.88 5.32 -5.36
CA ILE A 74 3.58 4.10 -4.58
C ILE A 74 3.18 4.54 -3.15
N LYS A 75 2.02 4.10 -2.67
CA LYS A 75 1.67 4.13 -1.23
C LYS A 75 1.82 2.73 -0.68
N ILE A 76 2.47 2.59 0.47
CA ILE A 76 2.62 1.32 1.18
C ILE A 76 2.10 1.50 2.60
N ASP A 77 1.12 0.68 2.95
CA ASP A 77 0.55 0.58 4.29
C ASP A 77 0.02 -0.84 4.52
N THR A 78 0.83 -1.68 5.15
CA THR A 78 0.69 -3.14 5.07
C THR A 78 1.01 -3.88 6.37
N GLU A 79 0.79 -3.23 7.50
CA GLU A 79 0.85 -3.83 8.84
C GLU A 79 2.14 -4.62 9.10
N GLY A 80 3.29 -4.05 8.69
CA GLY A 80 4.62 -4.63 8.92
C GLY A 80 5.26 -5.33 7.71
N ALA A 81 4.57 -5.42 6.57
CA ALA A 81 5.12 -6.01 5.34
C ALA A 81 5.89 -5.02 4.44
N GLU A 82 6.08 -3.76 4.88
CA GLU A 82 6.62 -2.66 4.08
C GLU A 82 7.98 -3.01 3.48
N ARG A 83 8.86 -3.60 4.29
CA ARG A 83 10.23 -3.97 3.89
C ARG A 83 10.24 -5.03 2.79
N GLU A 84 9.35 -6.01 2.86
CA GLU A 84 9.24 -7.07 1.84
C GLU A 84 8.67 -6.52 0.53
N ILE A 85 7.70 -5.60 0.61
CA ILE A 85 7.15 -4.91 -0.55
C ILE A 85 8.23 -4.07 -1.23
N ILE A 86 9.02 -3.31 -0.47
CA ILE A 86 10.13 -2.51 -1.00
C ILE A 86 11.15 -3.40 -1.71
N LYS A 87 11.51 -4.55 -1.12
CA LYS A 87 12.41 -5.53 -1.77
C LYS A 87 11.81 -6.07 -3.07
N GLY A 88 10.51 -6.36 -3.09
CA GLY A 88 9.76 -6.79 -4.27
C GLY A 88 9.48 -5.70 -5.31
N ALA A 89 9.83 -4.45 -5.02
CA ALA A 89 9.66 -3.29 -5.90
C ALA A 89 11.00 -2.72 -6.38
N ARG A 90 12.11 -3.44 -6.17
CA ARG A 90 13.46 -2.93 -6.37
C ARG A 90 13.68 -2.43 -7.79
N GLU A 91 13.30 -3.20 -8.80
CA GLU A 91 13.51 -2.82 -10.20
C GLU A 91 12.58 -1.68 -10.61
N THR A 92 11.37 -1.65 -10.09
CA THR A 92 10.40 -0.56 -10.28
C THR A 92 10.92 0.76 -9.70
N ILE A 93 11.41 0.74 -8.46
CA ILE A 93 12.00 1.90 -7.77
C ILE A 93 13.22 2.41 -8.55
N LYS A 94 14.10 1.51 -8.97
CA LYS A 94 15.27 1.86 -9.79
C LYS A 94 14.89 2.46 -11.13
N ARG A 95 13.96 1.85 -11.84
CA ARG A 95 13.61 2.24 -13.21
C ARG A 95 12.85 3.55 -13.26
N PHE A 96 11.83 3.71 -12.40
CA PHE A 96 10.86 4.79 -12.54
C PHE A 96 11.03 5.94 -11.55
N LYS A 97 11.78 5.75 -10.46
CA LYS A 97 11.89 6.72 -9.35
C LYS A 97 10.51 7.28 -8.93
N PRO A 98 9.53 6.42 -8.60
CA PRO A 98 8.23 6.92 -8.15
C PRO A 98 8.38 7.74 -6.87
N LYS A 99 7.54 8.75 -6.68
CA LYS A 99 7.33 9.31 -5.34
C LYS A 99 6.71 8.24 -4.45
N MET A 100 7.03 8.22 -3.17
CA MET A 100 6.49 7.18 -2.28
C MET A 100 5.98 7.77 -0.97
N ALA A 101 4.89 7.22 -0.46
CA ALA A 101 4.43 7.42 0.91
C ALA A 101 4.37 6.06 1.57
N ILE A 102 5.12 5.86 2.66
CA ILE A 102 5.28 4.56 3.29
C ILE A 102 5.01 4.73 4.79
N SER A 103 4.06 3.99 5.35
CA SER A 103 3.82 4.02 6.79
C SER A 103 5.05 3.56 7.56
N ALA A 104 5.34 4.24 8.65
CA ALA A 104 6.57 4.05 9.43
C ALA A 104 6.30 3.90 10.93
N TYR A 105 5.15 3.28 11.27
CA TYR A 105 4.70 3.06 12.65
C TYR A 105 4.44 1.59 13.00
N HIS A 106 4.48 0.66 12.04
CA HIS A 106 4.18 -0.76 12.29
C HIS A 106 5.29 -1.49 13.05
N LEU A 107 6.56 -1.20 12.74
CA LEU A 107 7.71 -1.74 13.45
C LEU A 107 8.52 -0.64 14.14
N PRO A 108 9.11 -0.91 15.33
CA PRO A 108 9.83 0.10 16.12
C PRO A 108 10.98 0.81 15.37
N ASP A 109 11.58 0.14 14.40
CA ASP A 109 12.75 0.57 13.64
C ASP A 109 12.42 1.03 12.21
N ASP A 110 11.15 1.10 11.80
CA ASP A 110 10.75 1.45 10.43
C ASP A 110 11.27 2.83 9.99
N LYS A 111 11.21 3.82 10.87
CA LYS A 111 11.70 5.19 10.61
C LYS A 111 13.19 5.22 10.26
N LYS A 112 13.94 4.18 10.59
CA LYS A 112 15.36 4.02 10.25
C LYS A 112 15.56 3.05 9.08
N VAL A 113 14.97 1.87 9.14
CA VAL A 113 15.23 0.80 8.17
C VAL A 113 14.62 1.08 6.81
N ILE A 114 13.43 1.68 6.75
CA ILE A 114 12.77 1.98 5.48
C ILE A 114 13.59 2.98 4.65
N PRO A 115 14.06 4.12 5.19
CA PRO A 115 14.95 5.01 4.45
C PRO A 115 16.26 4.34 4.03
N GLU A 116 16.92 3.58 4.92
CA GLU A 116 18.16 2.86 4.60
C GLU A 116 17.95 1.89 3.43
N LEU A 117 16.84 1.15 3.43
CA LEU A 117 16.51 0.19 2.37
C LEU A 117 16.24 0.90 1.05
N ILE A 118 15.42 1.95 1.03
CA ILE A 118 15.13 2.71 -0.20
C ILE A 118 16.42 3.33 -0.76
N LEU A 119 17.24 3.95 0.09
CA LEU A 119 18.51 4.57 -0.33
C LEU A 119 19.53 3.54 -0.82
N SER A 120 19.49 2.30 -0.30
CA SER A 120 20.32 1.20 -0.82
C SER A 120 19.91 0.75 -2.23
N ILE A 121 18.65 0.96 -2.61
CA ILE A 121 18.12 0.64 -3.94
C ILE A 121 18.42 1.81 -4.89
N ARG A 122 18.24 3.04 -4.41
CA ARG A 122 18.38 4.27 -5.17
C ARG A 122 18.71 5.44 -4.23
N ASP A 123 19.93 5.96 -4.34
CA ASP A 123 20.54 6.92 -3.41
C ASP A 123 20.18 8.40 -3.68
N ASP A 124 19.57 8.69 -4.84
CA ASP A 124 19.18 10.05 -5.24
C ASP A 124 17.79 10.48 -4.73
N TYR A 125 17.17 9.69 -3.85
CA TYR A 125 15.92 10.04 -3.17
C TYR A 125 16.16 11.04 -2.04
N LYS A 126 15.24 12.00 -1.91
CA LYS A 126 15.06 12.76 -0.68
C LYS A 126 13.85 12.22 0.04
N PHE A 127 13.84 12.31 1.37
CA PHE A 127 12.68 11.91 2.15
C PHE A 127 12.42 12.81 3.34
N LYS A 128 11.20 12.76 3.87
CA LYS A 128 10.81 13.43 5.11
C LYS A 128 9.76 12.59 5.83
N LEU A 129 9.75 12.65 7.16
CA LEU A 129 8.64 12.15 7.96
C LEU A 129 7.50 13.18 7.96
N VAL A 130 6.29 12.72 7.70
CA VAL A 130 5.05 13.50 7.73
C VAL A 130 4.13 12.89 8.78
N ASN A 131 3.57 13.73 9.66
CA ASN A 131 2.60 13.32 10.65
C ASN A 131 1.29 14.08 10.41
N LYS A 132 0.32 13.42 9.77
CA LYS A 132 -1.01 13.98 9.46
C LYS A 132 -2.07 12.89 9.60
N GLY A 133 -2.32 12.46 10.84
CA GLY A 133 -3.22 11.34 11.16
C GLY A 133 -2.45 10.03 11.33
N GLU A 134 -1.44 9.81 10.49
CA GLU A 134 -0.49 8.71 10.56
C GLU A 134 0.95 9.19 10.36
N GLU A 135 1.93 8.35 10.72
CA GLU A 135 3.35 8.63 10.54
C GLU A 135 3.88 7.99 9.26
N ASP A 136 4.04 8.81 8.22
CA ASP A 136 4.47 8.40 6.89
C ASP A 136 5.85 8.94 6.53
N LEU A 137 6.69 8.10 5.92
CA LEU A 137 7.89 8.52 5.21
C LEU A 137 7.55 8.85 3.75
N PHE A 138 7.73 10.12 3.38
CA PHE A 138 7.48 10.61 2.04
C PHE A 138 8.78 10.78 1.24
N PHE A 139 8.95 10.02 0.16
CA PHE A 139 10.12 10.03 -0.73
C PHE A 139 9.83 10.78 -2.04
N TYR A 140 10.78 11.61 -2.50
CA TYR A 140 10.66 12.46 -3.70
C TYR A 140 11.99 12.73 -4.42
#